data_AF-A0AAF0CIK4-F1
#
_entry.id   AF-A0AAF0CIK4-F1
#
_cell.length_a   1.000
_cell.length_b   1.000
_cell.length_c   1.000
_cell.angle_alpha   90.00
_cell.angle_beta   90.00
_cell.angle_gamma   90.00
#
_symmetry.space_group_name_H-M   'P 1'
#
loop_
_entity.id
_entity.type
_entity.pdbx_description
1 polymer ?
#
loop_
_entity_poly.entity_id
_entity_poly.type
_entity_poly.pdbx_seq_one_letter_code
_entity_poly.pdbx_strand_id
1 'polypeptide(L)'
;MPSSATDSAREWLERGHLLAASGQHGDLVAALDCYDRARNFCDAATGDPDNLRQLGLAWMNRGNILQQLGESQDCESALDAYDTALAAFRTIRHQPGVLNTIGAALLNRGGAHQRHGLIRAAIADYALARTELAPLVPDGDFSATRNAAGATINLIQLQLEQAAVPPDALDQLAAMHDALSARAARDSIAATLSLEISRLELLLRERDLDSNSLADFTDTLEAALALAVNWCHRPHPTASRLAAQLFEFGARTYAAYQPQFLLEYLRDALDPVTGPAPFARQPMYQQIAAAVLRQLRDELDRPRVFQADETASHNIAALRHELGQPMPWLHASPLSS
;
A
#
# COMPACT_ATOMS: atom_id res chain seq x y z
N MET A 1 -31.61 -10.41 40.26
CA MET A 1 -30.27 -9.82 40.41
C MET A 1 -29.80 -9.42 39.03
N PRO A 2 -29.83 -8.13 38.63
CA PRO A 2 -29.18 -7.72 37.40
C PRO A 2 -27.67 -7.70 37.63
N SER A 3 -26.92 -8.40 36.79
CA SER A 3 -25.47 -8.30 36.69
C SER A 3 -25.13 -6.86 36.28
N SER A 4 -24.76 -6.01 37.23
CA SER A 4 -24.17 -4.70 36.92
C SER A 4 -22.81 -4.97 36.30
N ALA A 5 -22.72 -4.92 34.97
CA ALA A 5 -21.45 -4.81 34.28
C ALA A 5 -20.74 -3.57 34.85
N THR A 6 -19.61 -3.76 35.49
CA THR A 6 -18.84 -2.67 36.06
C THR A 6 -18.11 -2.00 34.90
N ASP A 7 -18.74 -1.00 34.28
CA ASP A 7 -18.17 -0.23 33.17
C ASP A 7 -16.68 0.06 33.42
N SER A 8 -15.79 -0.53 32.62
CA SER A 8 -14.34 -0.31 32.69
C SER A 8 -13.81 0.27 31.38
N ALA A 9 -12.64 0.91 31.40
CA ALA A 9 -12.03 1.44 30.19
C ALA A 9 -11.85 0.36 29.09
N ARG A 10 -11.53 -0.89 29.49
CA ARG A 10 -11.36 -2.01 28.58
C ARG A 10 -12.65 -2.40 27.86
N GLU A 11 -13.77 -2.43 28.56
CA GLU A 11 -15.08 -2.75 27.98
C GLU A 11 -15.54 -1.68 26.99
N TRP A 12 -15.31 -0.40 27.32
CA TRP A 12 -15.59 0.70 26.41
C TRP A 12 -14.69 0.66 25.16
N LEU A 13 -13.40 0.31 25.31
CA LEU A 13 -12.49 0.11 24.18
C LEU A 13 -12.98 -1.01 23.24
N GLU A 14 -13.34 -2.17 23.80
CA GLU A 14 -13.82 -3.32 23.04
C GLU A 14 -15.12 -3.01 22.29
N ARG A 15 -16.07 -2.35 22.97
CA ARG A 15 -17.31 -1.90 22.34
C ARG A 15 -17.04 -0.91 21.21
N GLY A 16 -16.13 0.05 21.42
CA GLY A 16 -15.72 1.00 20.40
C GLY A 16 -15.13 0.29 19.17
N HIS A 17 -14.28 -0.73 19.36
CA HIS A 17 -13.71 -1.52 18.26
C HIS A 17 -14.77 -2.26 17.45
N LEU A 18 -15.76 -2.86 18.11
CA LEU A 18 -16.85 -3.56 17.43
C LEU A 18 -17.69 -2.61 16.57
N LEU A 19 -17.98 -1.40 17.07
CA LEU A 19 -18.70 -0.38 16.32
C LEU A 19 -17.87 0.14 15.15
N ALA A 20 -16.60 0.45 15.39
CA ALA A 20 -15.67 0.94 14.36
C ALA A 20 -15.53 -0.04 13.18
N ALA A 21 -15.61 -1.35 13.44
CA ALA A 21 -15.47 -2.39 12.44
C ALA A 21 -16.58 -2.37 11.36
N SER A 22 -17.75 -1.80 11.66
CA SER A 22 -18.84 -1.70 10.67
C SER A 22 -18.55 -0.65 9.59
N GLY A 23 -17.75 0.37 9.93
CA GLY A 23 -17.43 1.50 9.06
C GLY A 23 -18.62 2.41 8.72
N GLN A 24 -19.81 2.17 9.28
CA GLN A 24 -20.98 3.01 9.03
C GLN A 24 -20.88 4.30 9.84
N HIS A 25 -21.22 5.44 9.25
CA HIS A 25 -21.06 6.75 9.88
C HIS A 25 -21.69 6.83 11.29
N GLY A 26 -22.91 6.32 11.47
CA GLY A 26 -23.56 6.30 12.79
C GLY A 26 -22.84 5.45 13.84
N ASP A 27 -22.26 4.31 13.44
CA ASP A 27 -21.48 3.47 14.34
C ASP A 27 -20.11 4.08 14.64
N LEU A 28 -19.51 4.81 13.70
CA LEU A 28 -18.28 5.55 13.93
C LEU A 28 -18.48 6.66 14.97
N VAL A 29 -19.60 7.39 14.91
CA VAL A 29 -19.96 8.37 15.95
C VAL A 29 -20.13 7.68 17.31
N ALA A 30 -20.83 6.53 17.35
CA ALA A 30 -20.97 5.77 18.59
C ALA A 30 -19.64 5.18 19.11
N ALA A 31 -18.72 4.81 18.22
CA ALA A 31 -17.38 4.36 18.58
C ALA A 31 -16.56 5.50 19.21
N LEU A 32 -16.69 6.71 18.65
CA LEU A 32 -16.07 7.91 19.21
C LEU A 32 -16.50 8.14 20.67
N ASP A 33 -17.80 8.06 20.93
CA ASP A 33 -18.36 8.16 22.29
C ASP A 33 -17.80 7.08 23.24
N CYS A 34 -17.62 5.85 22.73
CA CYS A 34 -17.05 4.76 23.53
C CYS A 34 -15.60 5.06 23.93
N TYR A 35 -14.78 5.52 23.00
CA TYR A 35 -13.40 5.90 23.30
C TYR A 35 -13.33 7.10 24.24
N ASP A 36 -14.25 8.05 24.08
CA ASP A 36 -14.35 9.20 24.97
C ASP A 36 -14.69 8.79 26.41
N ARG A 37 -15.60 7.84 26.59
CA ARG A 37 -15.92 7.24 27.90
C ARG A 37 -14.76 6.42 28.47
N ALA A 38 -14.06 5.63 27.66
CA ALA A 38 -12.92 4.84 28.12
C ALA A 38 -11.87 5.71 28.80
N ARG A 39 -11.59 6.91 28.27
CA ARG A 39 -10.64 7.87 28.86
C ARG A 39 -11.06 8.34 30.25
N ASN A 40 -12.36 8.48 30.53
CA ASN A 40 -12.84 8.94 31.83
C ASN A 40 -12.56 7.95 32.97
N PHE A 41 -12.28 6.69 32.62
CA PHE A 41 -11.85 5.65 33.57
C PHE A 41 -10.33 5.55 33.70
N CYS A 42 -9.58 6.33 32.92
CA CYS A 42 -8.13 6.37 32.94
C CYS A 42 -7.66 7.67 33.60
N ASP A 43 -6.83 7.56 34.63
CA ASP A 43 -6.16 8.70 35.26
C ASP A 43 -4.65 8.68 34.95
N ALA A 44 -4.20 9.56 34.06
CA ALA A 44 -2.79 9.65 33.68
C ALA A 44 -1.87 9.97 34.87
N ALA A 45 -2.38 10.62 35.92
CA ALA A 45 -1.59 11.04 37.07
C ALA A 45 -1.12 9.86 37.94
N THR A 46 -1.77 8.68 37.82
CA THR A 46 -1.37 7.51 38.61
C THR A 46 -0.03 6.94 38.18
N GLY A 47 0.40 7.20 36.93
CA GLY A 47 1.60 6.59 36.34
C GLY A 47 1.50 5.07 36.16
N ASP A 48 0.34 4.47 36.42
CA ASP A 48 0.13 3.03 36.32
C ASP A 48 0.24 2.57 34.86
N PRO A 49 1.10 1.57 34.55
CA PRO A 49 1.33 1.17 33.17
C PRO A 49 0.10 0.69 32.41
N ASP A 50 -0.82 -0.02 33.07
CA ASP A 50 -2.03 -0.54 32.43
C ASP A 50 -3.03 0.58 32.14
N ASN A 51 -3.19 1.49 33.09
CA ASN A 51 -3.97 2.71 32.90
C ASN A 51 -3.42 3.57 31.75
N LEU A 52 -2.11 3.85 31.73
CA LEU A 52 -1.47 4.62 30.64
C LEU A 52 -1.62 3.91 29.28
N ARG A 53 -1.55 2.57 29.25
CA ARG A 53 -1.79 1.79 28.04
C ARG A 53 -3.23 1.95 27.55
N GLN A 54 -4.21 1.82 28.43
CA GLN A 54 -5.63 1.98 28.07
C GLN A 54 -5.95 3.40 27.63
N LEU A 55 -5.40 4.41 28.31
CA LEU A 55 -5.52 5.81 27.95
C LEU A 55 -4.96 6.06 26.55
N GLY A 56 -3.74 5.58 26.27
CA GLY A 56 -3.11 5.74 24.97
C GLY A 56 -3.91 5.06 23.85
N LEU A 57 -4.45 3.86 24.11
CA LEU A 57 -5.29 3.15 23.14
C LEU A 57 -6.59 3.92 22.87
N ALA A 58 -7.24 4.46 23.90
CA ALA A 58 -8.46 5.23 23.74
C ALA A 58 -8.23 6.47 22.87
N TRP A 59 -7.15 7.22 23.13
CA TRP A 59 -6.77 8.38 22.33
C TRP A 59 -6.39 8.01 20.89
N MET A 60 -5.59 6.96 20.69
CA MET A 60 -5.20 6.53 19.34
C MET A 60 -6.43 6.12 18.52
N ASN A 61 -7.36 5.36 19.11
CA ASN A 61 -8.57 4.94 18.41
C ASN A 61 -9.50 6.12 18.14
N ARG A 62 -9.60 7.08 19.07
CA ARG A 62 -10.30 8.34 18.85
C ARG A 62 -9.77 9.07 17.61
N GLY A 63 -8.45 9.23 17.50
CA GLY A 63 -7.81 9.81 16.32
C GLY A 63 -8.17 9.05 15.03
N ASN A 64 -8.19 7.72 15.07
CA ASN A 64 -8.56 6.89 13.90
C ASN A 64 -10.00 7.13 13.45
N ILE A 65 -10.94 7.25 14.39
CA ILE A 65 -12.35 7.52 14.08
C ILE A 65 -12.53 8.91 13.48
N LEU A 66 -11.91 9.94 14.07
CA LEU A 66 -11.95 11.30 13.52
C LEU A 66 -11.39 11.33 12.09
N GLN A 67 -10.30 10.59 11.85
CA GLN A 67 -9.72 10.43 10.52
C GLN A 67 -10.67 9.75 9.51
N GLN A 68 -11.59 8.88 9.96
CA GLN A 68 -12.56 8.18 9.12
C GLN A 68 -13.84 8.99 8.88
N LEU A 69 -14.29 9.75 9.88
CA LEU A 69 -15.46 10.63 9.75
C LEU A 69 -15.19 11.76 8.74
N GLY A 70 -13.93 12.20 8.60
CA GLY A 70 -13.49 13.03 7.48
C GLY A 70 -14.01 14.46 7.49
N GLU A 71 -14.62 14.91 8.59
CA GLU A 71 -15.03 16.28 8.78
C GLU A 71 -13.77 17.15 8.90
N SER A 72 -13.57 18.09 7.98
CA SER A 72 -12.30 18.83 7.83
C SER A 72 -11.91 19.66 9.05
N GLN A 73 -12.85 19.86 9.98
CA GLN A 73 -12.65 20.55 11.27
C GLN A 73 -12.00 19.65 12.34
N ASP A 74 -11.90 18.34 12.11
CA ASP A 74 -11.38 17.37 13.08
C ASP A 74 -9.91 16.98 12.87
N CYS A 75 -9.22 17.62 11.94
CA CYS A 75 -7.79 17.39 11.69
C CYS A 75 -6.94 17.62 12.93
N GLU A 76 -7.05 18.81 13.54
CA GLU A 76 -6.30 19.16 14.75
C GLU A 76 -6.70 18.22 15.90
N SER A 77 -8.00 17.94 16.05
CA SER A 77 -8.50 17.00 17.05
C SER A 77 -7.95 15.57 16.90
N ALA A 78 -7.72 15.10 15.67
CA ALA A 78 -7.12 13.81 15.40
C ALA A 78 -5.62 13.81 15.71
N LEU A 79 -4.89 14.86 15.31
CA LEU A 79 -3.47 15.01 15.61
C LEU A 79 -3.21 15.12 17.12
N ASP A 80 -3.99 15.94 17.82
CA ASP A 80 -3.93 16.06 19.29
C ASP A 80 -4.18 14.72 19.99
N ALA A 81 -5.11 13.93 19.45
CA ALA A 81 -5.39 12.59 19.97
C ALA A 81 -4.19 11.66 19.79
N TYR A 82 -3.52 11.67 18.63
CA TYR A 82 -2.30 10.88 18.44
C TYR A 82 -1.14 11.37 19.30
N ASP A 83 -0.96 12.67 19.45
CA ASP A 83 0.07 13.26 20.29
C ASP A 83 -0.10 12.84 21.75
N THR A 84 -1.35 12.87 22.24
CA THR A 84 -1.70 12.42 23.59
C THR A 84 -1.47 10.92 23.76
N ALA A 85 -1.85 10.10 22.76
CA ALA A 85 -1.60 8.68 22.78
C ALA A 85 -0.10 8.35 22.85
N LEU A 86 0.70 9.01 22.00
CA LEU A 86 2.15 8.86 21.96
C LEU A 86 2.81 9.29 23.26
N ALA A 87 2.33 10.37 23.89
CA ALA A 87 2.82 10.78 25.21
C ALA A 87 2.58 9.69 26.26
N ALA A 88 1.39 9.10 26.31
CA ALA A 88 1.07 8.01 27.23
C ALA A 88 1.93 6.77 26.99
N PHE A 89 2.08 6.34 25.73
CA PHE A 89 2.89 5.17 25.37
C PHE A 89 4.38 5.37 25.63
N ARG A 90 4.92 6.59 25.43
CA ARG A 90 6.33 6.89 25.70
C ARG A 90 6.68 6.74 27.18
N THR A 91 5.77 7.08 28.09
CA THR A 91 5.96 6.87 29.53
C THR A 91 6.14 5.39 29.89
N ILE A 92 5.51 4.49 29.14
CA ILE A 92 5.55 3.04 29.37
C ILE A 92 6.35 2.31 28.28
N ARG A 93 7.25 2.99 27.58
CA ARG A 93 7.95 2.47 26.38
C ARG A 93 8.63 1.11 26.58
N HIS A 94 9.16 0.88 27.77
CA HIS A 94 9.89 -0.35 28.10
C HIS A 94 8.98 -1.57 28.32
N GLN A 95 7.66 -1.38 28.42
CA GLN A 95 6.73 -2.47 28.62
C GLN A 95 6.59 -3.32 27.34
N PRO A 96 6.42 -4.65 27.47
CA PRO A 96 6.23 -5.54 26.33
C PRO A 96 5.08 -5.08 25.41
N GLY A 97 5.32 -5.17 24.10
CA GLY A 97 4.35 -4.81 23.04
C GLY A 97 4.11 -3.30 22.85
N VAL A 98 4.64 -2.42 23.70
CA VAL A 98 4.42 -0.97 23.56
C VAL A 98 5.12 -0.39 22.34
N LEU A 99 6.31 -0.87 21.98
CA LEU A 99 7.00 -0.41 20.77
C LEU A 99 6.18 -0.61 19.49
N ASN A 100 5.49 -1.75 19.36
CA ASN A 100 4.58 -1.98 18.23
C ASN A 100 3.41 -0.98 18.24
N THR A 101 2.90 -0.65 19.44
CA THR A 101 1.81 0.32 19.61
C THR A 101 2.26 1.75 19.29
N ILE A 102 3.48 2.14 19.69
CA ILE A 102 4.10 3.42 19.31
C ILE A 102 4.26 3.50 17.80
N GLY A 103 4.78 2.45 17.15
CA GLY A 103 4.91 2.39 15.70
C GLY A 103 3.56 2.53 14.98
N ALA A 104 2.53 1.85 15.45
CA ALA A 104 1.17 1.98 14.93
C ALA A 104 0.59 3.40 15.10
N ALA A 105 0.80 4.03 16.26
CA ALA A 105 0.35 5.40 16.51
C ALA A 105 1.07 6.40 15.59
N LEU A 106 2.38 6.23 15.38
CA LEU A 106 3.17 7.05 14.45
C LEU A 106 2.72 6.87 13.00
N LEU A 107 2.41 5.65 12.57
CA LEU A 107 1.83 5.40 11.24
C LEU A 107 0.52 6.15 11.04
N ASN A 108 -0.37 6.09 12.02
CA ASN A 108 -1.68 6.74 11.94
C ASN A 108 -1.54 8.26 11.92
N ARG A 109 -0.64 8.83 12.74
CA ARG A 109 -0.34 10.27 12.76
C ARG A 109 0.34 10.73 11.47
N GLY A 110 1.29 9.94 10.95
CA GLY A 110 1.92 10.19 9.65
C GLY A 110 0.90 10.21 8.51
N GLY A 111 -0.06 9.29 8.53
CA GLY A 111 -1.19 9.27 7.61
C GLY A 111 -2.08 10.51 7.73
N ALA A 112 -2.34 10.98 8.94
CA ALA A 112 -3.06 12.23 9.19
C ALA A 112 -2.30 13.43 8.58
N HIS A 113 -1.02 13.58 8.93
CA HIS A 113 -0.16 14.61 8.38
C HIS A 113 -0.17 14.60 6.84
N GLN A 114 -0.03 13.42 6.23
CA GLN A 114 -0.03 13.28 4.77
C GLN A 114 -1.36 13.72 4.14
N ARG A 115 -2.51 13.28 4.68
CA ARG A 115 -3.84 13.65 4.16
C ARG A 115 -4.12 15.15 4.26
N HIS A 116 -3.44 15.84 5.18
CA HIS A 116 -3.54 17.30 5.34
C HIS A 116 -2.39 18.08 4.68
N GLY A 117 -1.57 17.43 3.85
CA GLY A 117 -0.49 18.08 3.10
C GLY A 117 0.73 18.47 3.95
N LEU A 118 0.82 18.01 5.20
CA LEU A 118 1.94 18.24 6.11
C LEU A 118 3.08 17.23 5.84
N ILE A 119 3.58 17.21 4.61
CA ILE A 119 4.47 16.16 4.09
C ILE A 119 5.74 15.98 4.93
N ARG A 120 6.38 17.07 5.39
CA ARG A 120 7.58 16.98 6.24
C ARG A 120 7.30 16.28 7.57
N ALA A 121 6.14 16.54 8.18
CA ALA A 121 5.75 15.91 9.43
C ALA A 121 5.40 14.43 9.22
N ALA A 122 4.74 14.10 8.11
CA ALA A 122 4.47 12.72 7.73
C ALA A 122 5.77 11.89 7.54
N ILE A 123 6.75 12.44 6.83
CA ILE A 123 8.08 11.81 6.66
C ILE A 123 8.75 11.58 8.01
N ALA A 124 8.72 12.57 8.91
CA ALA A 124 9.31 12.44 10.25
C ALA A 124 8.63 11.33 11.06
N ASP A 125 7.31 11.21 10.98
CA ASP A 125 6.53 10.17 11.66
C ASP A 125 6.83 8.77 11.11
N TYR A 126 6.84 8.59 9.80
CA TYR A 126 7.15 7.30 9.19
C TYR A 126 8.60 6.88 9.43
N ALA A 127 9.55 7.82 9.38
CA ALA A 127 10.94 7.55 9.72
C ALA A 127 11.08 7.11 11.18
N LEU A 128 10.42 7.81 12.12
CA LEU A 128 10.43 7.45 13.53
C LEU A 128 9.74 6.10 13.78
N ALA A 129 8.61 5.83 13.12
CA ALA A 129 7.91 4.55 13.22
C ALA A 129 8.82 3.39 12.82
N ARG A 130 9.54 3.54 11.68
CA ARG A 130 10.52 2.57 11.22
C ARG A 130 11.63 2.34 12.25
N THR A 131 12.17 3.40 12.85
CA THR A 131 13.20 3.29 13.89
C THR A 131 12.70 2.57 15.15
N GLU A 132 11.49 2.89 15.62
CA GLU A 132 10.91 2.27 16.81
C GLU A 132 10.54 0.79 16.58
N LEU A 133 10.17 0.42 15.35
CA LEU A 133 9.78 -0.93 14.98
C LEU A 133 10.95 -1.82 14.57
N ALA A 134 12.10 -1.27 14.17
CA ALA A 134 13.26 -2.03 13.70
C ALA A 134 13.71 -3.13 14.68
N PRO A 135 13.78 -2.91 16.01
CA PRO A 135 14.14 -3.97 16.96
C PRO A 135 13.15 -5.13 17.02
N LEU A 136 11.91 -4.92 16.57
CA LEU A 136 10.86 -5.93 16.57
C LEU A 136 10.82 -6.74 15.27
N VAL A 137 11.53 -6.37 14.21
CA VAL A 137 11.44 -7.09 12.93
C VAL A 137 12.08 -8.49 13.00
N PRO A 138 13.22 -8.73 13.67
CA PRO A 138 13.80 -10.07 13.75
C PRO A 138 12.92 -11.04 14.56
N ASP A 139 12.53 -10.63 15.78
CA ASP A 139 11.90 -11.53 16.77
C ASP A 139 10.41 -11.23 17.02
N GLY A 140 9.87 -10.16 16.45
CA GLY A 140 8.50 -9.70 16.75
C GLY A 140 7.43 -10.50 16.02
N ASP A 141 6.19 -10.25 16.46
CA ASP A 141 5.02 -10.85 15.84
C ASP A 141 4.78 -10.29 14.42
N PHE A 142 3.85 -10.93 13.72
CA PHE A 142 3.45 -10.52 12.38
C PHE A 142 2.96 -9.05 12.34
N SER A 143 2.33 -8.55 13.40
CA SER A 143 1.83 -7.18 13.44
C SER A 143 2.96 -6.16 13.43
N ALA A 144 4.03 -6.38 14.18
CA ALA A 144 5.18 -5.47 14.21
C ALA A 144 5.86 -5.40 12.84
N THR A 145 6.02 -6.56 12.19
CA THR A 145 6.60 -6.66 10.84
C THR A 145 5.74 -5.94 9.80
N ARG A 146 4.42 -6.14 9.84
CA ARG A 146 3.47 -5.46 8.96
C ARG A 146 3.51 -3.94 9.16
N ASN A 147 3.56 -3.48 10.41
CA ASN A 147 3.65 -2.05 10.71
C ASN A 147 5.01 -1.48 10.23
N ALA A 148 6.10 -2.22 10.38
CA ALA A 148 7.42 -1.80 9.89
C ALA A 148 7.43 -1.66 8.36
N ALA A 149 6.86 -2.64 7.66
CA ALA A 149 6.70 -2.59 6.20
C ALA A 149 5.85 -1.39 5.77
N GLY A 150 4.72 -1.14 6.45
CA GLY A 150 3.89 0.05 6.19
C GLY A 150 4.65 1.37 6.38
N ALA A 151 5.50 1.46 7.41
CA ALA A 151 6.31 2.65 7.67
C ALA A 151 7.35 2.86 6.56
N THR A 152 8.01 1.78 6.13
CA THR A 152 8.99 1.80 5.04
C THR A 152 8.35 2.19 3.71
N ILE A 153 7.22 1.59 3.33
CA ILE A 153 6.48 1.93 2.11
C ILE A 153 6.10 3.41 2.11
N ASN A 154 5.42 3.87 3.16
CA ASN A 154 4.92 5.24 3.20
C ASN A 154 6.05 6.28 3.22
N LEU A 155 7.15 5.99 3.92
CA LEU A 155 8.35 6.84 3.92
C LEU A 155 8.97 6.94 2.53
N ILE A 156 9.23 5.80 1.88
CA ILE A 156 9.85 5.75 0.56
C ILE A 156 8.95 6.43 -0.47
N GLN A 157 7.63 6.22 -0.41
CA GLN A 157 6.70 6.86 -1.35
C GLN A 157 6.73 8.39 -1.24
N LEU A 158 6.69 8.93 -0.02
CA LEU A 158 6.80 10.37 0.16
C LEU A 158 8.17 10.91 -0.25
N GLN A 159 9.24 10.17 -0.01
CA GLN A 159 10.58 10.55 -0.45
C GLN A 159 10.72 10.53 -1.98
N LEU A 160 10.10 9.54 -2.64
CA LEU A 160 9.97 9.45 -4.08
C LEU A 160 9.27 10.68 -4.66
N GLU A 161 8.13 11.08 -4.08
CA GLU A 161 7.40 12.31 -4.46
C GLU A 161 8.25 13.58 -4.28
N GLN A 162 9.12 13.62 -3.27
CA GLN A 162 10.02 14.74 -2.99
C GLN A 162 11.36 14.67 -3.76
N ALA A 163 11.55 13.67 -4.63
CA ALA A 163 12.82 13.40 -5.32
C ALA A 163 14.03 13.26 -4.36
N ALA A 164 13.79 12.74 -3.16
CA ALA A 164 14.76 12.59 -2.07
C ALA A 164 14.88 11.12 -1.65
N VAL A 165 15.04 10.23 -2.63
CA VAL A 165 15.10 8.78 -2.42
C VAL A 165 16.40 8.40 -1.72
N PRO A 166 16.36 7.64 -0.61
CA PRO A 166 17.57 7.19 0.06
C PRO A 166 18.26 6.09 -0.77
N PRO A 167 19.61 6.04 -0.78
CA PRO A 167 20.37 5.12 -1.63
C PRO A 167 20.15 3.64 -1.30
N ASP A 168 19.69 3.33 -0.08
CA ASP A 168 19.41 1.97 0.40
C ASP A 168 17.91 1.62 0.33
N ALA A 169 17.09 2.38 -0.40
CA ALA A 169 15.65 2.16 -0.49
C ALA A 169 15.28 0.76 -1.03
N LEU A 170 15.99 0.27 -2.05
CA LEU A 170 15.76 -1.07 -2.61
C LEU A 170 16.04 -2.15 -1.55
N ASP A 171 17.19 -2.04 -0.87
CA ASP A 171 17.59 -3.00 0.18
C ASP A 171 16.59 -3.00 1.33
N GLN A 172 16.09 -1.83 1.72
CA GLN A 172 15.07 -1.70 2.75
C GLN A 172 13.74 -2.38 2.35
N LEU A 173 13.29 -2.20 1.12
CA LEU A 173 12.06 -2.82 0.61
C LEU A 173 12.22 -4.34 0.52
N ALA A 174 13.36 -4.82 0.01
CA ALA A 174 13.68 -6.25 -0.09
C ALA A 174 13.72 -6.91 1.29
N ALA A 175 14.41 -6.31 2.26
CA ALA A 175 14.47 -6.83 3.63
C ALA A 175 13.07 -6.93 4.28
N MET A 176 12.18 -5.97 4.02
CA MET A 176 10.80 -6.03 4.53
C MET A 176 9.98 -7.09 3.80
N HIS A 177 10.18 -7.28 2.50
CA HIS A 177 9.55 -8.36 1.74
C HIS A 177 9.93 -9.71 2.36
N ASP A 178 11.22 -9.98 2.52
CA ASP A 178 11.73 -11.24 3.07
C ASP A 178 11.18 -11.49 4.48
N ALA A 179 11.16 -10.45 5.32
CA ALA A 179 10.63 -10.53 6.68
C ALA A 179 9.12 -10.86 6.73
N LEU A 180 8.33 -10.36 5.76
CA LEU A 180 6.90 -10.69 5.65
C LEU A 180 6.67 -12.08 5.04
N SER A 181 7.41 -12.41 3.98
CA SER A 181 7.32 -13.68 3.26
C SER A 181 7.72 -14.86 4.15
N ALA A 182 8.76 -14.73 4.96
CA ALA A 182 9.20 -15.75 5.92
C ALA A 182 8.14 -16.09 6.98
N ARG A 183 7.22 -15.16 7.27
CA ARG A 183 6.20 -15.31 8.32
C ARG A 183 4.89 -15.93 7.83
N ALA A 184 4.80 -16.31 6.55
CA ALA A 184 3.70 -17.09 5.94
C ALA A 184 2.28 -16.64 6.31
N ALA A 185 2.07 -15.36 6.59
CA ALA A 185 0.77 -14.84 6.95
C ALA A 185 -0.02 -14.53 5.68
N ARG A 186 -1.06 -15.33 5.43
CA ARG A 186 -2.02 -15.15 4.32
C ARG A 186 -2.68 -13.77 4.29
N ASP A 187 -2.58 -13.02 5.38
CA ASP A 187 -3.26 -11.73 5.59
C ASP A 187 -2.41 -10.51 5.18
N SER A 188 -1.17 -10.69 4.66
CA SER A 188 -0.25 -9.57 4.34
C SER A 188 -0.19 -9.16 2.87
N ILE A 189 -1.07 -9.68 2.01
CA ILE A 189 -0.94 -9.53 0.55
C ILE A 189 -0.86 -8.07 0.11
N ALA A 190 -1.67 -7.20 0.72
CA ALA A 190 -1.64 -5.78 0.40
C ALA A 190 -0.28 -5.16 0.74
N ALA A 191 0.32 -5.50 1.87
CA ALA A 191 1.63 -4.99 2.25
C ALA A 191 2.73 -5.52 1.32
N THR A 192 2.70 -6.82 0.98
CA THR A 192 3.68 -7.41 0.04
C THR A 192 3.56 -6.83 -1.36
N LEU A 193 2.33 -6.71 -1.90
CA LEU A 193 2.11 -6.07 -3.20
C LEU A 193 2.50 -4.60 -3.20
N SER A 194 2.22 -3.86 -2.10
CA SER A 194 2.67 -2.48 -1.96
C SER A 194 4.20 -2.37 -1.94
N LEU A 195 4.91 -3.29 -1.27
CA LEU A 195 6.38 -3.32 -1.30
C LEU A 195 6.91 -3.54 -2.71
N GLU A 196 6.34 -4.48 -3.45
CA GLU A 196 6.75 -4.75 -4.83
C GLU A 196 6.49 -3.55 -5.75
N ILE A 197 5.32 -2.92 -5.64
CA ILE A 197 5.00 -1.71 -6.41
C ILE A 197 6.01 -0.60 -6.09
N SER A 198 6.29 -0.32 -4.81
CA SER A 198 7.28 0.70 -4.43
C SER A 198 8.69 0.38 -4.94
N ARG A 199 9.08 -0.90 -4.95
CA ARG A 199 10.39 -1.35 -5.45
C ARG A 199 10.49 -1.15 -6.96
N LEU A 200 9.45 -1.52 -7.68
CA LEU A 200 9.32 -1.34 -9.12
C LEU A 200 9.32 0.15 -9.53
N GLU A 201 8.63 1.02 -8.80
CA GLU A 201 8.66 2.47 -9.03
C GLU A 201 10.07 3.06 -8.85
N LEU A 202 10.84 2.51 -7.90
CA LEU A 202 12.20 2.93 -7.64
C LEU A 202 13.13 2.55 -8.79
N LEU A 203 13.05 1.29 -9.26
CA LEU A 203 13.81 0.80 -10.41
C LEU A 203 13.53 1.65 -11.67
N LEU A 204 12.28 1.99 -11.97
CA LEU A 204 11.97 2.85 -13.13
C LEU A 204 12.54 4.27 -13.00
N ARG A 205 12.64 4.82 -11.78
CA ARG A 205 13.15 6.18 -11.57
C ARG A 205 14.65 6.29 -11.82
N GLU A 206 15.39 5.19 -11.76
CA GLU A 206 16.83 5.19 -12.05
C GLU A 206 17.15 5.51 -13.52
N ARG A 207 16.12 5.64 -14.39
CA ARG A 207 16.08 6.21 -15.78
C ARG A 207 17.04 5.62 -16.82
N ASP A 208 18.21 5.15 -16.43
CA ASP A 208 19.11 4.32 -17.21
C ASP A 208 19.01 2.89 -16.67
N LEU A 209 17.87 2.24 -16.94
CA LEU A 209 17.78 0.79 -16.78
C LEU A 209 18.75 0.19 -17.79
N ASP A 210 19.91 -0.26 -17.31
CA ASP A 210 20.75 -1.13 -18.10
C ASP A 210 20.05 -2.49 -18.30
N SER A 211 20.62 -3.34 -19.14
CA SER A 211 20.03 -4.65 -19.45
C SER A 211 19.83 -5.52 -18.20
N ASN A 212 20.63 -5.34 -17.14
CA ASN A 212 20.51 -6.10 -15.91
C ASN A 212 19.38 -5.54 -15.04
N SER A 213 19.29 -4.21 -14.88
CA SER A 213 18.19 -3.56 -14.15
C SER A 213 16.84 -3.82 -14.78
N LEU A 214 16.79 -3.93 -16.12
CA LEU A 214 15.57 -4.30 -16.84
C LEU A 214 15.16 -5.76 -16.62
N ALA A 215 16.12 -6.68 -16.53
CA ALA A 215 15.85 -8.08 -16.19
C ALA A 215 15.37 -8.22 -14.74
N ASP A 216 16.04 -7.57 -13.79
CA ASP A 216 15.63 -7.54 -12.39
C ASP A 216 14.22 -6.94 -12.23
N PHE A 217 13.91 -5.91 -13.03
CA PHE A 217 12.58 -5.31 -13.09
C PHE A 217 11.53 -6.31 -13.57
N THR A 218 11.77 -7.00 -14.71
CA THR A 218 10.79 -7.94 -15.27
C THR A 218 10.57 -9.13 -14.34
N ASP A 219 11.63 -9.65 -13.73
CA ASP A 219 11.54 -10.75 -12.75
C ASP A 219 10.73 -10.33 -11.52
N THR A 220 10.97 -9.12 -11.01
CA THR A 220 10.21 -8.55 -9.89
C THR A 220 8.73 -8.37 -10.23
N LEU A 221 8.45 -7.85 -11.43
CA LEU A 221 7.08 -7.66 -11.94
C LEU A 221 6.34 -9.00 -12.07
N GLU A 222 6.98 -10.01 -12.65
CA GLU A 222 6.40 -11.34 -12.82
C GLU A 222 6.11 -12.02 -11.49
N ALA A 223 7.05 -11.96 -10.54
CA ALA A 223 6.87 -12.49 -9.19
C ALA A 223 5.68 -11.79 -8.49
N ALA A 224 5.58 -10.47 -8.61
CA ALA A 224 4.48 -9.69 -8.03
C ALA A 224 3.12 -10.01 -8.68
N LEU A 225 3.08 -10.24 -10.00
CA LEU A 225 1.86 -10.63 -10.72
C LEU A 225 1.43 -12.06 -10.37
N ALA A 226 2.38 -12.99 -10.27
CA ALA A 226 2.11 -14.35 -9.81
C ALA A 226 1.52 -14.35 -8.39
N LEU A 227 2.05 -13.49 -7.50
CA LEU A 227 1.46 -13.26 -6.19
C LEU A 227 0.03 -12.73 -6.32
N ALA A 228 -0.22 -11.70 -7.12
CA ALA A 228 -1.55 -11.16 -7.33
C ALA A 228 -2.56 -12.21 -7.86
N VAL A 229 -2.14 -13.07 -8.80
CA VAL A 229 -2.98 -14.14 -9.38
C VAL A 229 -3.39 -15.16 -8.32
N ASN A 230 -2.43 -15.65 -7.52
CA ASN A 230 -2.68 -16.66 -6.47
C ASN A 230 -3.77 -16.23 -5.47
N TRP A 231 -3.96 -14.92 -5.31
CA TRP A 231 -4.89 -14.36 -4.33
C TRP A 231 -6.20 -13.84 -4.90
N CYS A 232 -6.33 -13.70 -6.21
CA CYS A 232 -7.60 -13.30 -6.86
C CYS A 232 -8.75 -14.30 -6.63
N HIS A 233 -8.48 -15.50 -6.09
CA HIS A 233 -9.50 -16.43 -5.61
C HIS A 233 -10.24 -15.96 -4.35
N ARG A 234 -9.79 -14.88 -3.69
CA ARG A 234 -10.46 -14.24 -2.54
C ARG A 234 -10.59 -12.74 -2.79
N PRO A 235 -11.78 -12.21 -3.11
CA PRO A 235 -11.93 -10.79 -3.42
C PRO A 235 -11.64 -9.94 -2.17
N HIS A 236 -10.50 -9.26 -2.17
CA HIS A 236 -10.15 -8.21 -1.22
C HIS A 236 -9.98 -6.89 -1.97
N PRO A 237 -10.83 -5.86 -1.75
CA PRO A 237 -10.87 -4.66 -2.58
C PRO A 237 -9.51 -3.97 -2.78
N THR A 238 -8.71 -3.87 -1.71
CA THR A 238 -7.36 -3.28 -1.78
C THR A 238 -6.40 -4.11 -2.62
N ALA A 239 -6.46 -5.45 -2.52
CA ALA A 239 -5.56 -6.33 -3.26
C ALA A 239 -5.91 -6.32 -4.75
N SER A 240 -7.20 -6.31 -5.10
CA SER A 240 -7.64 -6.18 -6.49
C SER A 240 -7.19 -4.86 -7.13
N ARG A 241 -7.21 -3.75 -6.36
CA ARG A 241 -6.70 -2.45 -6.83
C ARG A 241 -5.19 -2.47 -7.06
N LEU A 242 -4.42 -3.01 -6.10
CA LEU A 242 -2.96 -3.13 -6.21
C LEU A 242 -2.55 -4.04 -7.38
N ALA A 243 -3.25 -5.16 -7.58
CA ALA A 243 -3.04 -6.04 -8.72
C ALA A 243 -3.28 -5.34 -10.06
N ALA A 244 -4.32 -4.49 -10.14
CA ALA A 244 -4.59 -3.69 -11.33
C ALA A 244 -3.50 -2.65 -11.60
N GLN A 245 -3.04 -1.96 -10.55
CA GLN A 245 -1.93 -1.02 -10.65
C GLN A 245 -0.66 -1.72 -11.14
N LEU A 246 -0.34 -2.89 -10.58
CA LEU A 246 0.81 -3.68 -10.98
C LEU A 246 0.70 -4.14 -12.45
N PHE A 247 -0.47 -4.58 -12.89
CA PHE A 247 -0.71 -4.96 -14.29
C PHE A 247 -0.57 -3.76 -15.24
N GLU A 248 -1.18 -2.62 -14.90
CA GLU A 248 -1.04 -1.38 -15.68
C GLU A 248 0.42 -0.95 -15.77
N PHE A 249 1.12 -1.01 -14.65
CA PHE A 249 2.52 -0.66 -14.55
C PHE A 249 3.38 -1.57 -15.43
N GLY A 250 3.18 -2.89 -15.36
CA GLY A 250 3.85 -3.85 -16.24
C GLY A 250 3.59 -3.59 -17.72
N ALA A 251 2.32 -3.40 -18.10
CA ALA A 251 1.94 -3.09 -19.48
C ALA A 251 2.63 -1.81 -20.00
N ARG A 252 2.66 -0.75 -19.19
CA ARG A 252 3.33 0.51 -19.55
C ARG A 252 4.84 0.33 -19.69
N THR A 253 5.49 -0.45 -18.82
CA THR A 253 6.93 -0.70 -18.92
C THR A 253 7.28 -1.51 -20.16
N TYR A 254 6.56 -2.59 -20.45
CA TYR A 254 6.76 -3.34 -21.69
C TYR A 254 6.56 -2.43 -22.90
N ALA A 255 5.52 -1.59 -22.93
CA ALA A 255 5.32 -0.64 -24.02
C ALA A 255 6.50 0.34 -24.22
N ALA A 256 7.11 0.80 -23.13
CA ALA A 256 8.18 1.80 -23.17
C ALA A 256 9.57 1.22 -23.47
N TYR A 257 9.91 0.06 -22.91
CA TYR A 257 11.29 -0.48 -22.92
C TYR A 257 11.44 -1.78 -23.71
N GLN A 258 10.39 -2.58 -23.84
CA GLN A 258 10.42 -3.86 -24.55
C GLN A 258 9.12 -4.10 -25.35
N PRO A 259 8.76 -3.21 -26.29
CA PRO A 259 7.45 -3.24 -26.94
C PRO A 259 7.20 -4.54 -27.69
N GLN A 260 8.25 -5.21 -28.18
CA GLN A 260 8.17 -6.52 -28.84
C GLN A 260 7.59 -7.64 -27.94
N PHE A 261 7.70 -7.51 -26.61
CA PHE A 261 7.15 -8.48 -25.67
C PHE A 261 5.80 -8.04 -25.08
N LEU A 262 5.31 -6.83 -25.39
CA LEU A 262 4.06 -6.32 -24.82
C LEU A 262 2.86 -7.19 -25.18
N LEU A 263 2.74 -7.61 -26.44
CA LEU A 263 1.59 -8.40 -26.89
C LEU A 263 1.60 -9.81 -26.28
N GLU A 264 2.78 -10.38 -26.06
CA GLU A 264 2.95 -11.63 -25.34
C GLU A 264 2.54 -11.47 -23.88
N TYR A 265 3.05 -10.46 -23.18
CA TYR A 265 2.67 -10.13 -21.80
C TYR A 265 1.15 -9.95 -21.63
N LEU A 266 0.50 -9.18 -22.51
CA LEU A 266 -0.93 -8.94 -22.45
C LEU A 266 -1.74 -10.20 -22.76
N ARG A 267 -1.32 -10.97 -23.76
CA ARG A 267 -1.97 -12.25 -24.09
C ARG A 267 -1.85 -13.21 -22.92
N ASP A 268 -0.67 -13.38 -22.36
CA ASP A 268 -0.44 -14.33 -21.27
C ASP A 268 -1.22 -13.96 -20.01
N ALA A 269 -1.52 -12.67 -19.80
CA ALA A 269 -2.37 -12.20 -18.71
C ALA A 269 -3.89 -12.28 -19.00
N LEU A 270 -4.31 -12.04 -20.25
CA LEU A 270 -5.73 -11.82 -20.60
C LEU A 270 -6.37 -12.95 -21.40
N ASP A 271 -5.58 -13.91 -21.90
CA ASP A 271 -6.12 -15.06 -22.64
C ASP A 271 -6.98 -15.91 -21.68
N PRO A 272 -8.27 -16.10 -21.96
CA PRO A 272 -9.15 -16.87 -21.09
C PRO A 272 -8.86 -18.38 -21.09
N VAL A 273 -8.07 -18.87 -22.04
CA VAL A 273 -7.66 -20.28 -22.21
C VAL A 273 -6.33 -20.55 -21.54
N THR A 274 -5.32 -19.72 -21.81
CA THR A 274 -3.94 -19.96 -21.35
C THR A 274 -3.50 -19.06 -20.20
N GLY A 275 -4.16 -17.92 -20.02
CA GLY A 275 -3.80 -16.92 -19.03
C GLY A 275 -4.44 -17.14 -17.65
N PRO A 276 -4.02 -16.34 -16.65
CA PRO A 276 -4.61 -16.39 -15.33
C PRO A 276 -6.07 -15.95 -15.39
N ALA A 277 -6.97 -16.92 -15.22
CA ALA A 277 -8.42 -16.75 -15.29
C ALA A 277 -8.98 -15.52 -14.56
N PRO A 278 -8.42 -15.06 -13.40
CA PRO A 278 -8.95 -13.88 -12.73
C PRO A 278 -8.77 -12.55 -13.48
N PHE A 279 -7.71 -12.38 -14.27
CA PHE A 279 -7.46 -11.14 -15.00
C PHE A 279 -8.30 -11.08 -16.28
N ALA A 280 -8.30 -12.17 -17.06
CA ALA A 280 -9.06 -12.29 -18.30
C ALA A 280 -10.55 -11.95 -18.15
N ARG A 281 -11.15 -12.31 -17.00
CA ARG A 281 -12.59 -12.15 -16.72
C ARG A 281 -12.98 -10.79 -16.14
N GLN A 282 -12.01 -9.94 -15.79
CA GLN A 282 -12.25 -8.68 -15.13
C GLN A 282 -12.16 -7.51 -16.14
N PRO A 283 -13.24 -6.74 -16.36
CA PRO A 283 -13.28 -5.66 -17.36
C PRO A 283 -12.18 -4.61 -17.20
N MET A 284 -11.74 -4.37 -15.96
CA MET A 284 -10.69 -3.40 -15.64
C MET A 284 -9.36 -3.71 -16.34
N TYR A 285 -8.90 -4.96 -16.36
CA TYR A 285 -7.62 -5.32 -17.00
C TYR A 285 -7.71 -5.21 -18.53
N GLN A 286 -8.86 -5.56 -19.10
CA GLN A 286 -9.16 -5.37 -20.52
C GLN A 286 -9.12 -3.88 -20.91
N GLN A 287 -9.65 -3.00 -20.06
CA GLN A 287 -9.61 -1.54 -20.26
C GLN A 287 -8.18 -0.98 -20.18
N ILE A 288 -7.40 -1.44 -19.19
CA ILE A 288 -5.98 -1.07 -19.04
C ILE A 288 -5.19 -1.46 -20.29
N ALA A 289 -5.30 -2.71 -20.74
CA ALA A 289 -4.61 -3.20 -21.92
C ALA A 289 -4.98 -2.41 -23.18
N ALA A 290 -6.27 -2.16 -23.40
CA ALA A 290 -6.72 -1.36 -24.53
C ALA A 290 -6.19 0.10 -24.47
N ALA A 291 -6.09 0.69 -23.28
CA ALA A 291 -5.53 2.03 -23.11
C ALA A 291 -4.03 2.08 -23.44
N VAL A 292 -3.24 1.13 -22.96
CA VAL A 292 -1.80 1.05 -23.23
C VAL A 292 -1.53 0.81 -24.71
N LEU A 293 -2.28 -0.10 -25.35
CA LEU A 293 -2.12 -0.38 -26.78
C LEU A 293 -2.47 0.84 -27.65
N ARG A 294 -3.52 1.60 -27.30
CA ARG A 294 -3.83 2.87 -27.97
C ARG A 294 -2.69 3.87 -27.82
N GLN A 295 -2.18 4.06 -26.61
CA GLN A 295 -1.07 4.98 -26.37
C GLN A 295 0.17 4.59 -27.20
N LEU A 296 0.54 3.31 -27.20
CA LEU A 296 1.68 2.82 -27.97
C LEU A 296 1.48 3.05 -29.47
N ARG A 297 0.28 2.80 -30.00
CA ARG A 297 -0.04 3.09 -31.39
C ARG A 297 0.13 4.58 -31.72
N ASP A 298 -0.44 5.46 -30.89
CA ASP A 298 -0.29 6.91 -31.06
C ASP A 298 1.19 7.33 -31.05
N GLU A 299 2.01 6.72 -30.21
CA GLU A 299 3.45 6.98 -30.14
C GLU A 299 4.23 6.46 -31.35
N LEU A 300 3.83 5.32 -31.92
CA LEU A 300 4.39 4.77 -33.15
C LEU A 300 3.97 5.59 -34.37
N ASP A 301 2.76 6.14 -34.38
CA ASP A 301 2.23 6.94 -35.50
C ASP A 301 2.78 8.39 -35.48
N ARG A 302 3.38 8.83 -34.37
CA ARG A 302 4.08 10.11 -34.31
C ARG A 302 5.29 10.12 -35.27
N PRO A 303 5.45 11.18 -36.08
CA PRO A 303 6.63 11.33 -36.93
C PRO A 303 7.86 11.53 -36.04
N ARG A 304 8.65 10.47 -35.85
CA ARG A 304 9.93 10.54 -35.17
C ARG A 304 11.01 10.96 -36.18
N VAL A 305 11.77 12.00 -35.86
CA VAL A 305 13.03 12.32 -36.54
C VAL A 305 14.05 11.29 -36.06
N PHE A 306 14.02 10.09 -36.62
CA PHE A 306 14.97 9.03 -36.26
C PHE A 306 16.23 9.13 -37.13
N GLN A 307 17.39 9.25 -36.47
CA GLN A 307 18.59 8.54 -36.91
C GLN A 307 18.46 7.13 -36.30
N ALA A 308 18.17 6.10 -37.09
CA ALA A 308 17.99 4.75 -36.55
C ALA A 308 18.76 3.69 -37.35
N ASP A 309 19.41 2.83 -36.57
CA ASP A 309 19.92 1.50 -36.88
C ASP A 309 18.81 0.58 -37.47
N GLU A 310 19.17 -0.30 -38.41
CA GLU A 310 18.23 -1.12 -39.20
C GLU A 310 17.38 -2.07 -38.33
N THR A 311 17.94 -2.56 -37.22
CA THR A 311 17.28 -3.54 -36.33
C THR A 311 16.07 -2.94 -35.61
N ALA A 312 16.16 -1.69 -35.15
CA ALA A 312 15.06 -0.99 -34.49
C ALA A 312 13.90 -0.71 -35.45
N SER A 313 14.21 -0.46 -36.72
CA SER A 313 13.21 -0.19 -37.76
C SER A 313 12.38 -1.43 -38.11
N HIS A 314 13.00 -2.62 -38.11
CA HIS A 314 12.30 -3.89 -38.37
C HIS A 314 11.31 -4.23 -37.24
N ASN A 315 11.73 -4.07 -35.98
CA ASN A 315 10.89 -4.34 -34.81
C ASN A 315 9.66 -3.41 -34.77
N ILE A 316 9.82 -2.13 -35.14
CA ILE A 316 8.70 -1.17 -35.21
C ILE A 316 7.68 -1.56 -36.28
N ALA A 317 8.13 -2.00 -37.46
CA ALA A 317 7.24 -2.40 -38.54
C ALA A 317 6.44 -3.66 -38.20
N ALA A 318 7.09 -4.66 -37.59
CA ALA A 318 6.43 -5.87 -37.10
C ALA A 318 5.36 -5.53 -36.04
N LEU A 319 5.70 -4.68 -35.08
CA LEU A 319 4.77 -4.25 -34.03
C LEU A 319 3.55 -3.53 -34.61
N ARG A 320 3.73 -2.62 -35.58
CA ARG A 320 2.62 -1.95 -36.27
C ARG A 320 1.70 -2.95 -36.99
N HIS A 321 2.29 -3.95 -37.65
CA HIS A 321 1.52 -4.99 -38.31
C HIS A 321 0.68 -5.78 -37.31
N GLU A 322 1.28 -6.22 -36.19
CA GLU A 322 0.59 -6.98 -35.15
C GLU A 322 -0.52 -6.18 -34.46
N LEU A 323 -0.28 -4.89 -34.16
CA LEU A 323 -1.31 -3.99 -33.60
C LEU A 323 -2.50 -3.76 -34.56
N GLY A 324 -2.31 -4.00 -35.86
CA GLY A 324 -3.36 -3.94 -36.87
C GLY A 324 -4.20 -5.20 -37.00
N GLN A 325 -3.79 -6.31 -36.37
CA GLN A 325 -4.51 -7.59 -36.42
C GLN A 325 -5.59 -7.68 -35.32
N PRO A 326 -6.68 -8.45 -35.56
CA PRO A 326 -7.66 -8.73 -34.52
C PRO A 326 -7.05 -9.53 -33.36
N MET A 327 -7.28 -9.08 -32.13
CA MET A 327 -6.80 -9.72 -30.90
C MET A 327 -7.96 -10.43 -30.19
N PRO A 328 -8.13 -11.76 -30.36
CA PRO A 328 -9.33 -12.48 -29.89
C PRO A 328 -9.46 -12.54 -28.35
N TRP A 329 -8.36 -12.32 -27.62
CA TRP A 329 -8.30 -12.26 -26.16
C TRP A 329 -8.60 -10.86 -25.58
N LEU A 330 -8.71 -9.83 -26.44
CA LEU A 330 -8.99 -8.45 -26.04
C LEU A 330 -10.44 -8.10 -26.37
N HIS A 331 -11.31 -8.13 -25.38
CA HIS A 331 -12.76 -7.93 -25.56
C HIS A 331 -13.18 -6.45 -25.55
N ALA A 332 -12.37 -5.57 -24.96
CA ALA A 332 -12.54 -4.14 -25.11
C ALA A 332 -12.10 -3.76 -26.53
N SER A 333 -13.00 -3.21 -27.36
CA SER A 333 -12.65 -2.78 -28.72
C SER A 333 -11.38 -1.92 -28.68
N PRO A 334 -10.24 -2.41 -29.22
CA PRO A 334 -9.00 -1.67 -29.08
C PRO A 334 -8.99 -0.39 -29.94
N LEU A 335 -9.85 -0.31 -30.97
CA LEU A 335 -9.62 0.54 -32.15
C LEU A 335 -10.88 1.18 -32.77
N SER A 336 -12.01 1.28 -32.06
CA SER A 336 -13.14 2.09 -32.56
C SER A 336 -12.81 3.57 -32.36
N SER A 337 -12.80 4.33 -33.45
CA SER A 337 -12.74 5.80 -33.46
C SER A 337 -13.98 6.40 -32.79
#